data_AF-A0A7V2SYD5-F1
#
_entry.id   AF-A0A7V2SYD5-F1
#
_cell.length_a   1.000
_cell.length_b   1.000
_cell.length_c   1.000
_cell.angle_alpha   90.00
_cell.angle_beta   90.00
_cell.angle_gamma   90.00
#
_symmetry.space_group_name_H-M   'P 1'
#
loop_
_entity.id
_entity.type
_entity.pdbx_description
1 polymer ?
#
loop_
_entity_poly.entity_id
_entity_poly.type
_entity_poly.pdbx_seq_one_letter_code
_entity_poly.pdbx_strand_id
1 'polypeptide(L)'
;ETREREKTNIPSLKIGFNKVFGYYIEVTKTHRDKVPEGYIRKQTLVNAERYITQELKELEERILSAQEERVGLEEALFKGIRQEIVNHKGPLKRDAELIAMLDCLQALTRIAQKNGYTRPVVDQGDEIDLKAMRHPVLEEVLGQDAFIPNDVHLGEECARFLIITGPNMAGKSTILRSTALTVLMAQMGGFVPCESAKIGVVDKIFTRVGATDYLSRGQSTFMVEMSETANILHNATEKSLVILDEIGRGTSTYDGLAIAWAVSEELLKIGEKGAKTLFATHYHELTKIASRDQRIKNLSVAVKEWGEEIIFLYRLIEGPANKSYGIQVAALAGVPGHVVRRAKEILEEIEAQGHVRLEQEGGEPEGLKKKAPRQLTLPLQCPRQCLRLKKAGEYIRDVDLNNTTPLEALNFLAMLKQEIEKG
;
A
#
# COMPACT_ATOMS: atom_id res chain seq x y z
N GLU A 1 -68.40 -18.97 8.65
CA GLU A 1 -68.16 -20.42 8.71
C GLU A 1 -69.23 -21.16 9.51
N THR A 2 -69.38 -20.89 10.81
CA THR A 2 -70.36 -21.56 11.69
C THR A 2 -71.80 -21.50 11.16
N ARG A 3 -72.26 -20.32 10.72
CA ARG A 3 -73.59 -20.13 10.11
C ARG A 3 -73.86 -21.03 8.90
N GLU A 4 -72.89 -21.16 7.98
CA GLU A 4 -73.06 -22.00 6.79
C GLU A 4 -72.94 -23.50 7.12
N ARG A 5 -72.15 -23.87 8.14
CA ARG A 5 -72.11 -25.26 8.65
C ARG A 5 -73.46 -25.71 9.21
N GLU A 6 -74.08 -24.86 10.02
CA GLU A 6 -75.39 -25.12 10.62
C GLU A 6 -76.50 -25.16 9.56
N LYS A 7 -76.47 -24.22 8.60
CA LYS A 7 -77.47 -24.12 7.54
C LYS A 7 -77.44 -25.28 6.55
N THR A 8 -76.25 -25.78 6.21
CA THR A 8 -76.08 -26.86 5.22
C THR A 8 -76.00 -28.25 5.85
N ASN A 9 -75.84 -28.33 7.18
CA ASN A 9 -75.57 -29.55 7.93
C ASN A 9 -74.33 -30.31 7.37
N ILE A 10 -73.30 -29.55 6.99
CA ILE A 10 -72.02 -30.05 6.46
C ILE A 10 -70.92 -29.73 7.50
N PRO A 11 -70.51 -30.71 8.33
CA PRO A 11 -69.52 -30.46 9.38
C PRO A 11 -68.11 -30.18 8.83
N SER A 12 -67.80 -30.65 7.62
CA SER A 12 -66.48 -30.48 6.98
C SER A 12 -66.30 -29.15 6.22
N LEU A 13 -67.34 -28.30 6.15
CA LEU A 13 -67.30 -27.04 5.41
C LEU A 13 -66.26 -26.10 6.01
N LYS A 14 -65.32 -25.58 5.21
CA LYS A 14 -64.29 -24.63 5.67
C LYS A 14 -64.25 -23.41 4.77
N ILE A 15 -64.02 -22.22 5.34
CA ILE A 15 -63.73 -21.03 4.55
C ILE A 15 -62.22 -20.91 4.41
N GLY A 16 -61.72 -20.85 3.17
CA GLY A 16 -60.31 -20.66 2.85
C GLY A 16 -60.08 -19.40 2.03
N PHE A 17 -58.81 -18.98 1.91
CA PHE A 17 -58.40 -17.88 1.05
C PHE A 17 -57.32 -18.34 0.08
N ASN A 18 -57.44 -17.96 -1.19
CA ASN A 18 -56.45 -18.21 -2.23
C ASN A 18 -56.15 -16.89 -2.97
N LYS A 19 -54.88 -16.62 -3.21
CA LYS A 19 -54.42 -15.41 -3.95
C LYS A 19 -55.02 -15.27 -5.35
N VAL A 20 -55.49 -16.36 -5.98
CA VAL A 20 -55.99 -16.34 -7.37
C VAL A 20 -57.51 -16.13 -7.46
N PHE A 21 -58.29 -16.65 -6.51
CA PHE A 21 -59.76 -16.65 -6.57
C PHE A 21 -60.43 -16.10 -5.31
N GLY A 22 -59.65 -15.57 -4.37
CA GLY A 22 -60.20 -14.93 -3.19
C GLY A 22 -60.61 -15.90 -2.08
N TYR A 23 -61.61 -15.48 -1.32
CA TYR A 23 -62.21 -16.33 -0.31
C TYR A 23 -63.08 -17.39 -0.99
N TYR A 24 -63.11 -18.61 -0.45
CA TYR A 24 -63.93 -19.70 -0.97
C TYR A 24 -64.45 -20.58 0.16
N ILE A 25 -65.54 -21.29 -0.12
CA ILE A 25 -66.09 -22.34 0.74
C ILE A 25 -65.64 -23.68 0.18
N GLU A 26 -64.89 -24.43 0.97
CA GLU A 26 -64.43 -25.78 0.64
C GLU A 26 -65.36 -26.81 1.26
N VAL A 27 -65.87 -27.72 0.43
CA VAL A 27 -66.75 -28.83 0.84
C VAL A 27 -66.16 -30.14 0.33
N THR A 28 -66.11 -31.17 1.17
CA THR A 28 -65.63 -32.50 0.77
C THR A 28 -66.59 -33.15 -0.23
N LYS A 29 -66.08 -33.94 -1.18
CA LYS A 29 -66.92 -34.59 -2.21
C LYS A 29 -68.08 -35.43 -1.64
N THR A 30 -67.91 -35.98 -0.43
CA THR A 30 -68.92 -36.74 0.32
C THR A 30 -70.20 -35.96 0.65
N HIS A 31 -70.14 -34.62 0.63
CA HIS A 31 -71.27 -33.75 0.96
C HIS A 31 -71.67 -32.84 -0.20
N ARG A 32 -71.23 -33.17 -1.43
CA ARG A 32 -71.53 -32.40 -2.63
C ARG A 32 -73.03 -32.23 -2.87
N ASP A 33 -73.80 -33.28 -2.63
CA ASP A 33 -75.25 -33.28 -2.86
C ASP A 33 -76.02 -32.40 -1.87
N LYS A 34 -75.37 -31.97 -0.78
CA LYS A 34 -75.93 -31.06 0.24
C LYS A 34 -75.62 -29.59 -0.03
N VAL A 35 -74.87 -29.27 -1.10
CA VAL A 35 -74.49 -27.90 -1.43
C VAL A 35 -75.70 -27.17 -2.06
N PRO A 36 -76.15 -26.02 -1.52
CA PRO A 36 -77.30 -25.28 -2.05
C PRO A 36 -77.07 -24.75 -3.48
N GLU A 37 -78.14 -24.59 -4.26
CA GLU A 37 -78.06 -24.11 -5.66
C GLU A 37 -77.46 -22.70 -5.81
N GLY A 38 -77.49 -21.86 -4.76
CA GLY A 38 -76.89 -20.53 -4.75
C GLY A 38 -75.36 -20.50 -4.64
N TYR A 39 -74.70 -21.66 -4.56
CA TYR A 39 -73.25 -21.78 -4.46
C TYR A 39 -72.64 -21.96 -5.85
N ILE A 40 -71.87 -20.97 -6.31
CA ILE A 40 -71.23 -21.01 -7.63
C ILE A 40 -69.91 -21.76 -7.52
N ARG A 41 -69.82 -22.92 -8.19
CA ARG A 41 -68.59 -23.73 -8.19
C ARG A 41 -67.47 -23.03 -8.96
N LYS A 42 -66.29 -22.94 -8.35
CA LYS A 42 -65.11 -22.26 -8.92
C LYS A 42 -63.93 -23.17 -9.19
N GLN A 43 -63.69 -24.18 -8.35
CA GLN A 43 -62.58 -25.10 -8.52
C GLN A 43 -62.91 -26.48 -7.97
N THR A 44 -62.52 -27.52 -8.69
CA THR A 44 -62.65 -28.92 -8.25
C THR A 44 -61.26 -29.44 -7.88
N LEU A 45 -61.08 -29.92 -6.66
CA LEU A 45 -59.88 -30.59 -6.18
C LEU A 45 -60.08 -32.11 -6.16
N VAL A 46 -59.00 -32.85 -5.91
CA VAL A 46 -59.01 -34.33 -5.84
C VAL A 46 -60.02 -34.82 -4.79
N ASN A 47 -60.10 -34.17 -3.62
CA ASN A 47 -60.93 -34.60 -2.50
C ASN A 47 -62.03 -33.60 -2.07
N ALA A 48 -62.09 -32.41 -2.68
CA ALA A 48 -63.01 -31.34 -2.30
C ALA A 48 -63.45 -30.49 -3.49
N GLU A 49 -64.56 -29.77 -3.35
CA GLU A 49 -65.02 -28.76 -4.30
C GLU A 49 -65.06 -27.40 -3.60
N ARG A 50 -64.65 -26.36 -4.33
CA ARG A 50 -64.62 -24.97 -3.86
C ARG A 50 -65.71 -24.17 -4.52
N TYR A 51 -66.48 -23.47 -3.70
CA TYR A 51 -67.63 -22.67 -4.09
C TYR A 51 -67.49 -21.23 -3.60
N ILE A 52 -68.16 -20.31 -4.29
CA ILE A 52 -68.29 -18.92 -3.89
C ILE A 52 -69.78 -18.60 -3.82
N THR A 53 -70.18 -17.83 -2.80
CA THR A 53 -71.52 -17.26 -2.69
C THR A 53 -71.45 -15.76 -2.96
N GLN A 54 -72.58 -15.16 -3.34
CA GLN A 54 -72.65 -13.71 -3.56
C GLN A 54 -72.25 -12.91 -2.30
N GLU A 55 -72.73 -13.34 -1.12
CA GLU A 55 -72.37 -12.74 0.18
C GLU A 55 -70.86 -12.82 0.46
N LEU A 56 -70.21 -13.92 0.10
CA LEU A 56 -68.79 -14.12 0.33
C LEU A 56 -67.93 -13.28 -0.63
N LYS A 57 -68.42 -13.07 -1.86
CA LYS A 57 -67.79 -12.17 -2.84
C LYS A 57 -67.89 -10.70 -2.40
N GLU A 58 -69.04 -10.28 -1.89
CA GLU A 58 -69.22 -8.92 -1.35
C GLU A 58 -68.34 -8.67 -0.12
N LEU A 59 -68.18 -9.67 0.76
CA LEU A 59 -67.25 -9.61 1.88
C LEU A 59 -65.79 -9.53 1.42
N GLU A 60 -65.41 -10.30 0.40
CA GLU A 60 -64.07 -10.24 -0.19
C GLU A 60 -63.76 -8.84 -0.75
N GLU A 61 -64.66 -8.27 -1.56
CA GLU A 61 -64.50 -6.93 -2.12
C GLU A 61 -64.34 -5.88 -1.00
N ARG A 62 -65.11 -5.98 0.08
CA ARG A 62 -64.97 -5.11 1.26
C ARG A 62 -63.64 -5.29 1.99
N ILE A 63 -63.17 -6.53 2.15
CA ILE A 63 -61.89 -6.82 2.82
C ILE A 63 -60.72 -6.30 1.98
N LEU A 64 -60.73 -6.53 0.66
CA LEU A 64 -59.68 -6.07 -0.25
C LEU A 64 -59.64 -4.55 -0.31
N SER A 65 -60.80 -3.89 -0.45
CA SER A 65 -60.89 -2.42 -0.42
C SER A 65 -60.38 -1.84 0.90
N ALA A 66 -60.76 -2.41 2.04
CA ALA A 66 -60.25 -1.97 3.34
C ALA A 66 -58.73 -2.20 3.50
N GLN A 67 -58.18 -3.27 2.90
CA GLN A 67 -56.74 -3.52 2.90
C GLN A 67 -55.99 -2.51 2.04
N GLU A 68 -56.50 -2.17 0.86
CA GLU A 68 -55.94 -1.13 -0.02
C GLU A 68 -55.98 0.24 0.65
N GLU A 69 -57.11 0.61 1.25
CA GLU A 69 -57.24 1.85 2.03
C GLU A 69 -56.25 1.90 3.20
N ARG A 70 -56.09 0.78 3.93
CA ARG A 70 -55.13 0.69 5.04
C ARG A 70 -53.70 0.94 4.56
N VAL A 71 -53.28 0.32 3.45
CA VAL A 71 -51.94 0.52 2.88
C VAL A 71 -51.77 1.96 2.39
N GLY A 72 -52.79 2.54 1.77
CA GLY A 72 -52.77 3.94 1.34
C GLY A 72 -52.62 4.91 2.51
N LEU A 73 -53.34 4.67 3.61
CA LEU A 73 -53.22 5.45 4.85
C LEU A 73 -51.83 5.28 5.49
N GLU A 74 -51.30 4.06 5.53
CA GLU A 74 -49.95 3.77 6.05
C GLU A 74 -48.87 4.51 5.25
N GLU A 75 -48.95 4.49 3.92
CA GLU A 75 -48.01 5.19 3.06
C GLU A 75 -48.11 6.72 3.24
N ALA A 76 -49.34 7.25 3.39
CA ALA A 76 -49.56 8.67 3.64
C ALA A 76 -48.95 9.10 4.99
N LEU A 77 -49.16 8.32 6.05
CA LEU A 77 -48.57 8.57 7.37
C LEU A 77 -47.04 8.51 7.32
N PHE A 78 -46.47 7.49 6.66
CA PHE A 78 -45.02 7.35 6.50
C PHE A 78 -44.40 8.50 5.71
N LYS A 79 -45.05 8.95 4.63
CA LYS A 79 -44.65 10.15 3.89
C LYS A 79 -44.71 11.41 4.76
N GLY A 80 -45.72 11.52 5.62
CA GLY A 80 -45.83 12.60 6.61
C GLY A 80 -44.63 12.64 7.55
N ILE A 81 -44.27 11.50 8.16
CA ILE A 81 -43.11 11.38 9.04
C ILE A 81 -41.81 11.76 8.32
N ARG A 82 -41.62 11.27 7.08
CA ARG A 82 -40.44 11.62 6.28
C ARG A 82 -40.34 13.11 6.03
N GLN A 83 -41.46 13.77 5.73
CA GLN A 83 -41.47 15.20 5.50
C GLN A 83 -41.14 15.99 6.77
N GLU A 84 -41.64 15.53 7.93
CA GLU A 84 -41.30 16.10 9.23
C GLU A 84 -39.79 16.00 9.51
N ILE A 85 -39.19 14.82 9.29
CA ILE A 85 -37.73 14.62 9.42
C ILE A 85 -36.94 15.56 8.49
N VAL A 86 -37.40 15.73 7.24
CA VAL A 86 -36.75 16.63 6.27
C VAL A 86 -36.80 18.09 6.72
N ASN A 87 -37.87 18.51 7.40
CA ASN A 87 -37.96 19.86 7.97
C ASN A 87 -36.88 20.08 9.06
N HIS A 88 -36.43 19.01 9.72
CA HIS A 88 -35.34 19.01 10.70
C HIS A 88 -33.97 18.64 10.12
N LYS A 89 -33.78 18.65 8.79
CA LYS A 89 -32.50 18.30 8.15
C LYS A 89 -31.30 19.10 8.67
N GLY A 90 -31.49 20.37 9.02
CA GLY A 90 -30.43 21.27 9.47
C GLY A 90 -29.82 20.82 10.80
N PRO A 91 -30.63 20.75 11.88
CA PRO A 91 -30.21 20.17 13.15
C PRO A 91 -29.62 18.77 13.02
N LEU A 92 -30.27 17.86 12.29
CA LEU A 92 -29.78 16.48 12.12
C LEU A 92 -28.39 16.42 11.47
N LYS A 93 -28.14 17.24 10.45
CA LYS A 93 -26.83 17.32 9.81
C LYS A 93 -25.76 17.86 10.78
N ARG A 94 -26.10 18.89 11.55
CA ARG A 94 -25.20 19.48 12.54
C ARG A 94 -24.85 18.46 13.63
N ASP A 95 -25.82 17.72 14.13
CA ASP A 95 -25.60 16.69 15.15
C ASP A 95 -24.73 15.56 14.61
N ALA A 96 -24.95 15.13 13.36
CA ALA A 96 -24.11 14.13 12.69
C ALA A 96 -22.66 14.60 12.54
N GLU A 97 -22.43 15.86 12.15
CA GLU A 97 -21.07 16.44 12.06
C GLU A 97 -20.37 16.51 13.41
N LEU A 98 -21.11 16.86 14.48
CA LEU A 98 -20.58 16.89 15.85
C LEU A 98 -20.21 15.50 16.36
N ILE A 99 -21.08 14.50 16.12
CA ILE A 99 -20.82 13.11 16.49
C ILE A 99 -19.61 12.58 15.72
N ALA A 100 -19.50 12.86 14.42
CA ALA A 100 -18.35 12.46 13.62
C ALA A 100 -17.04 13.08 14.13
N MET A 101 -17.06 14.37 14.49
CA MET A 101 -15.88 15.03 15.07
C MET A 101 -15.48 14.40 16.41
N LEU A 102 -16.45 14.09 17.29
CA LEU A 102 -16.18 13.40 18.54
C LEU A 102 -15.60 12.00 18.32
N ASP A 103 -16.12 11.24 17.35
CA ASP A 103 -15.62 9.90 17.01
C ASP A 103 -14.16 9.96 16.50
N CYS A 104 -13.84 10.89 15.60
CA CYS A 104 -12.48 11.11 15.12
C CYS A 104 -11.51 11.47 16.26
N LEU A 105 -11.90 12.41 17.14
CA LEU A 105 -11.07 12.83 18.28
C LEU A 105 -10.87 11.69 19.30
N GLN A 106 -11.89 10.88 19.55
CA GLN A 106 -11.79 9.71 20.41
C GLN A 106 -10.88 8.63 19.81
N ALA A 107 -10.98 8.38 18.50
CA ALA A 107 -10.12 7.43 17.80
C ALA A 107 -8.64 7.83 17.91
N LEU A 108 -8.31 9.11 17.66
CA LEU A 108 -6.95 9.63 17.81
C LEU A 108 -6.44 9.51 19.25
N THR A 109 -7.27 9.84 20.23
CA THR A 109 -6.90 9.76 21.65
C THR A 109 -6.65 8.31 22.09
N ARG A 110 -7.49 7.37 21.64
CA ARG A 110 -7.34 5.95 21.95
C ARG A 110 -6.04 5.38 21.40
N ILE A 111 -5.68 5.71 20.17
CA ILE A 111 -4.40 5.29 19.56
C ILE A 111 -3.23 5.92 20.33
N ALA A 112 -3.33 7.21 20.66
CA ALA A 112 -2.29 7.91 21.41
C ALA A 112 -2.04 7.28 22.79
N GLN A 113 -3.09 6.92 23.52
CA GLN A 113 -2.97 6.25 24.81
C GLN A 113 -2.43 4.83 24.69
N LYS A 114 -2.94 4.04 23.73
CA LYS A 114 -2.51 2.65 23.50
C LYS A 114 -1.01 2.59 23.20
N ASN A 115 -0.52 3.49 22.35
CA ASN A 115 0.84 3.44 21.83
C ASN A 115 1.81 4.41 22.53
N GLY A 116 1.36 5.16 23.54
CA GLY A 116 2.20 6.13 24.26
C GLY A 116 2.74 7.22 23.32
N TYR A 117 1.84 7.86 22.57
CA TYR A 117 2.18 8.99 21.70
C TYR A 117 2.16 10.29 22.48
N THR A 118 2.98 11.24 22.02
CA THR A 118 3.16 12.53 22.68
C THR A 118 2.46 13.62 21.88
N ARG A 119 1.94 14.63 22.59
CA ARG A 119 1.35 15.81 21.95
C ARG A 119 2.47 16.63 21.29
N PRO A 120 2.45 16.85 19.97
CA PRO A 120 3.44 17.68 19.32
C PRO A 120 3.21 19.17 19.61
N VAL A 121 4.29 19.95 19.57
CA VAL A 121 4.23 21.41 19.50
C VAL A 121 4.21 21.80 18.02
N VAL A 122 3.08 22.32 17.54
CA VAL A 122 2.93 22.79 16.16
C VAL A 122 2.92 24.31 16.14
N ASP A 123 3.85 24.93 15.43
CA ASP A 123 3.99 26.39 15.34
C ASP A 123 4.18 26.87 13.89
N GLN A 124 4.26 28.19 13.69
CA GLN A 124 4.52 28.80 12.38
C GLN A 124 6.03 28.95 12.10
N GLY A 125 6.87 28.37 12.94
CA GLY A 125 8.30 28.31 12.77
C GLY A 125 8.68 27.41 11.61
N ASP A 126 9.98 27.17 11.49
CA ASP A 126 10.57 26.49 10.34
C ASP A 126 11.26 25.18 10.70
N GLU A 127 11.20 24.82 11.98
CA GLU A 127 11.94 23.71 12.59
C GLU A 127 11.08 22.44 12.62
N ILE A 128 11.68 21.30 12.32
CA ILE A 128 11.14 19.97 12.55
C ILE A 128 12.16 19.25 13.42
N ASP A 129 11.92 19.21 14.73
CA ASP A 129 12.73 18.48 15.70
C ASP A 129 11.90 17.33 16.28
N LEU A 130 12.32 16.11 15.97
CA LEU A 130 11.66 14.87 16.38
C LEU A 130 12.66 14.06 17.23
N LYS A 131 12.34 13.86 18.51
CA LYS A 131 13.14 13.03 19.41
C LYS A 131 12.54 11.64 19.55
N ALA A 132 13.39 10.63 19.46
CA ALA A 132 13.03 9.23 19.54
C ALA A 132 11.82 8.87 18.66
N MET A 133 11.83 9.32 17.41
CA MET A 133 10.77 9.08 16.43
C MET A 133 10.68 7.59 16.08
N ARG A 134 9.45 7.09 16.02
CA ARG A 134 9.09 5.72 15.63
C ARG A 134 8.20 5.73 14.39
N HIS A 135 8.18 4.61 13.66
CA HIS A 135 7.26 4.45 12.54
C HIS A 135 5.91 3.91 13.04
N PRO A 136 4.79 4.65 12.90
CA PRO A 136 3.52 4.31 13.57
C PRO A 136 2.94 2.95 13.15
N VAL A 137 3.17 2.53 11.90
CA VAL A 137 2.73 1.21 11.41
C VAL A 137 3.70 0.07 11.77
N LEU A 138 5.02 0.27 11.60
CA LEU A 138 5.98 -0.81 11.83
C LEU A 138 6.15 -1.13 13.31
N GLU A 139 5.99 -0.15 14.20
CA GLU A 139 6.04 -0.42 15.64
C GLU A 139 4.89 -1.34 16.10
N GLU A 140 3.71 -1.27 15.47
CA GLU A 140 2.59 -2.17 15.79
C GLU A 140 2.85 -3.59 15.30
N VAL A 141 3.54 -3.74 14.16
CA VAL A 141 3.89 -5.05 13.59
C VAL A 141 5.05 -5.71 14.33
N LEU A 142 6.09 -4.94 14.66
CA LEU A 142 7.32 -5.45 15.29
C LEU A 142 7.23 -5.49 16.82
N GLY A 143 6.36 -4.69 17.42
CA GLY A 143 6.33 -4.41 18.85
C GLY A 143 7.19 -3.20 19.21
N GLN A 144 6.76 -2.44 20.22
CA GLN A 144 7.42 -1.20 20.64
C GLN A 144 8.88 -1.40 21.09
N ASP A 145 9.17 -2.51 21.79
CA ASP A 145 10.50 -2.80 22.31
C ASP A 145 11.50 -3.23 21.22
N ALA A 146 11.01 -3.68 20.06
CA ALA A 146 11.85 -4.13 18.95
C ALA A 146 12.19 -3.00 17.97
N PHE A 147 11.37 -1.95 17.90
CA PHE A 147 11.62 -0.83 17.00
C PHE A 147 12.66 0.13 17.59
N ILE A 148 13.69 0.46 16.80
CA ILE A 148 14.76 1.38 17.25
C ILE A 148 14.38 2.82 16.88
N PRO A 149 14.15 3.70 17.87
CA PRO A 149 13.75 5.08 17.62
C PRO A 149 14.94 5.93 17.13
N ASN A 150 14.63 6.97 16.36
CA ASN A 150 15.62 7.83 15.71
C ASN A 150 15.31 9.31 15.89
N ASP A 151 16.34 10.13 16.01
CA ASP A 151 16.20 11.58 16.09
C ASP A 151 16.29 12.20 14.68
N VAL A 152 15.47 13.20 14.39
CA VAL A 152 15.51 13.96 13.15
C VAL A 152 15.37 15.44 13.46
N HIS A 153 16.33 16.23 12.99
CA HIS A 153 16.34 17.68 13.14
C HIS A 153 16.50 18.36 11.77
N LEU A 154 15.54 19.21 11.42
CA LEU A 154 15.51 20.00 10.19
C LEU A 154 15.08 21.43 10.49
N GLY A 155 15.56 22.40 9.73
CA GLY A 155 14.96 23.74 9.71
C GLY A 155 15.67 24.84 10.49
N GLU A 156 16.81 24.56 11.12
CA GLU A 156 17.76 25.61 11.53
C GLU A 156 18.67 26.02 10.35
N GLU A 157 19.40 27.15 10.49
CA GLU A 157 20.34 27.64 9.46
C GLU A 157 21.41 26.60 9.07
N CYS A 158 21.65 25.58 9.88
CA CYS A 158 22.67 24.56 9.66
C CYS A 158 22.13 23.14 9.34
N ALA A 159 20.82 22.95 9.14
CA ALA A 159 20.24 21.62 8.89
C ALA A 159 19.01 21.68 7.97
N ARG A 160 19.17 22.18 6.75
CA ARG A 160 18.09 22.20 5.75
C ARG A 160 18.01 20.93 4.92
N PHE A 161 19.15 20.26 4.74
CA PHE A 161 19.27 19.12 3.86
C PHE A 161 20.03 18.01 4.56
N LEU A 162 19.38 16.87 4.77
CA LEU A 162 19.99 15.70 5.39
C LEU A 162 20.32 14.68 4.31
N ILE A 163 21.61 14.41 4.10
CA ILE A 163 22.06 13.32 3.24
C ILE A 163 22.20 12.08 4.11
N ILE A 164 21.37 11.06 3.87
CA ILE A 164 21.35 9.82 4.64
C ILE A 164 22.00 8.71 3.80
N THR A 165 23.16 8.25 4.26
CA THR A 165 23.92 7.18 3.62
C THR A 165 23.85 5.87 4.40
N GLY A 166 24.11 4.76 3.71
CA GLY A 166 24.15 3.42 4.32
C GLY A 166 23.57 2.35 3.39
N PRO A 167 23.67 1.07 3.77
CA PRO A 167 23.18 -0.03 2.96
C PRO A 167 21.65 -0.05 2.82
N ASN A 168 21.12 -0.69 1.77
CA ASN A 168 19.68 -0.64 1.44
C ASN A 168 18.77 -1.28 2.49
N MET A 169 19.27 -2.25 3.24
CA MET A 169 18.53 -2.90 4.34
C MET A 169 18.70 -2.21 5.69
N ALA A 170 19.36 -1.05 5.75
CA ALA A 170 19.62 -0.34 7.01
C ALA A 170 18.43 0.48 7.53
N GLY A 171 17.28 0.50 6.83
CA GLY A 171 16.10 1.24 7.28
C GLY A 171 16.07 2.73 6.92
N LYS A 172 16.88 3.18 5.94
CA LYS A 172 16.86 4.56 5.43
C LYS A 172 15.46 5.01 5.00
N SER A 173 14.78 4.22 4.15
CA SER A 173 13.43 4.51 3.69
C SER A 173 12.40 4.52 4.82
N THR A 174 12.60 3.71 5.86
CA THR A 174 11.75 3.70 7.05
C THR A 174 11.86 5.02 7.81
N ILE A 175 13.07 5.53 8.01
CA ILE A 175 13.30 6.82 8.65
C ILE A 175 12.62 7.93 7.85
N LEU A 176 12.86 7.98 6.54
CA LEU A 176 12.24 8.97 5.63
C LEU A 176 10.72 9.00 5.76
N ARG A 177 10.08 7.82 5.66
CA ARG A 177 8.62 7.68 5.77
C ARG A 177 8.11 8.04 7.16
N SER A 178 8.84 7.69 8.22
CA SER A 178 8.48 8.01 9.60
C SER A 178 8.42 9.52 9.82
N THR A 179 9.39 10.28 9.28
CA THR A 179 9.39 11.74 9.36
C THR A 179 8.17 12.34 8.67
N ALA A 180 7.87 11.87 7.45
CA ALA A 180 6.69 12.32 6.68
C ALA A 180 5.38 12.07 7.43
N LEU A 181 5.21 10.84 7.94
CA LEU A 181 4.02 10.42 8.67
C LEU A 181 3.85 11.20 9.97
N THR A 182 4.95 11.45 10.69
CA THR A 182 4.93 12.21 11.94
C THR A 182 4.45 13.64 11.72
N VAL A 183 4.97 14.32 10.68
CA VAL A 183 4.54 15.67 10.30
C VAL A 183 3.06 15.68 9.89
N LEU A 184 2.63 14.71 9.08
CA LEU A 184 1.25 14.57 8.66
C LEU A 184 0.29 14.37 9.85
N MET A 185 0.66 13.48 10.78
CA MET A 185 -0.13 13.20 11.99
C MET A 185 -0.25 14.44 12.88
N ALA A 186 0.83 15.20 13.05
CA ALA A 186 0.82 16.43 13.83
C ALA A 186 -0.10 17.50 13.21
N GLN A 187 0.00 17.75 11.91
CA GLN A 187 -0.84 18.74 11.21
C GLN A 187 -2.31 18.31 11.06
N MET A 188 -2.59 17.00 11.16
CA MET A 188 -3.96 16.47 11.28
C MET A 188 -4.57 16.73 12.67
N GLY A 189 -3.76 17.13 13.66
CA GLY A 189 -4.19 17.34 15.05
C GLY A 189 -4.08 16.10 15.94
N GLY A 190 -3.36 15.06 15.48
CA GLY A 190 -3.07 13.86 16.25
C GLY A 190 -1.84 13.99 17.16
N PHE A 191 -1.74 13.07 18.10
CA PHE A 191 -0.50 12.83 18.84
C PHE A 191 0.47 12.02 17.96
N VAL A 192 1.77 12.13 18.22
CA VAL A 192 2.80 11.57 17.34
C VAL A 192 3.66 10.50 18.02
N PRO A 193 4.22 9.54 17.26
CA PRO A 193 5.04 8.44 17.76
C PRO A 193 6.48 8.90 18.10
N CYS A 194 6.62 9.89 18.99
CA CYS A 194 7.90 10.46 19.42
C CYS A 194 7.92 10.65 20.94
N GLU A 195 9.11 10.74 21.52
CA GLU A 195 9.26 11.19 22.92
C GLU A 195 8.94 12.67 23.04
N SER A 196 9.44 13.49 22.11
CA SER A 196 9.04 14.89 21.95
C SER A 196 9.09 15.28 20.48
N ALA A 197 8.24 16.22 20.08
CA ALA A 197 8.17 16.69 18.71
C ALA A 197 7.81 18.17 18.65
N LYS A 198 8.60 18.94 17.91
CA LYS A 198 8.33 20.33 17.53
C LYS A 198 8.31 20.42 16.02
N ILE A 199 7.21 20.89 15.45
CA ILE A 199 6.95 20.84 14.02
C ILE A 199 6.39 22.19 13.56
N GLY A 200 7.21 22.93 12.84
CA GLY A 200 6.80 24.09 12.06
C GLY A 200 5.89 23.64 10.91
N VAL A 201 4.80 24.38 10.68
CA VAL A 201 3.81 24.02 9.65
C VAL A 201 4.46 23.92 8.27
N VAL A 202 4.33 22.73 7.68
CA VAL A 202 4.73 22.40 6.31
C VAL A 202 3.55 22.61 5.37
N ASP A 203 3.80 23.25 4.23
CA ASP A 203 2.76 23.52 3.23
C ASP A 203 2.48 22.29 2.35
N LYS A 204 3.53 21.55 1.97
CA LYS A 204 3.47 20.37 1.11
C LYS A 204 4.53 19.36 1.51
N ILE A 205 4.16 18.08 1.48
CA ILE A 205 5.08 16.95 1.61
C ILE A 205 5.27 16.34 0.23
N PHE A 206 6.48 16.41 -0.29
CA PHE A 206 6.89 15.80 -1.55
C PHE A 206 7.65 14.51 -1.27
N THR A 207 7.31 13.45 -2.00
CA THR A 207 7.97 12.16 -1.84
C THR A 207 8.37 11.62 -3.20
N ARG A 208 9.65 11.30 -3.35
CA ARG A 208 10.14 10.36 -4.36
C ARG A 208 10.65 9.14 -3.62
N VAL A 209 9.74 8.19 -3.36
CA VAL A 209 10.08 6.89 -2.77
C VAL A 209 9.75 5.84 -3.80
N GLY A 210 10.73 5.00 -4.15
CA GLY A 210 10.68 4.10 -5.31
C GLY A 210 9.33 3.41 -5.49
N ALA A 211 8.76 3.54 -6.68
CA ALA A 211 7.51 2.91 -7.04
C ALA A 211 7.75 1.43 -7.37
N THR A 212 7.17 0.53 -6.58
CA THR A 212 6.73 -0.75 -7.13
C THR A 212 5.58 -0.45 -8.09
N ASP A 213 5.79 -0.78 -9.37
CA ASP A 213 4.74 -1.05 -10.36
C ASP A 213 4.05 0.12 -11.09
N TYR A 214 4.82 0.86 -11.90
CA TYR A 214 4.28 1.64 -13.05
C TYR A 214 4.52 0.99 -14.41
N LEU A 215 4.88 -0.31 -14.44
CA LEU A 215 5.07 -1.07 -15.70
C LEU A 215 3.80 -1.15 -16.57
N SER A 216 2.62 -0.93 -15.98
CA SER A 216 1.32 -1.01 -16.67
C SER A 216 1.06 0.13 -17.68
N ARG A 217 1.83 1.23 -17.66
CA ARG A 217 1.63 2.40 -18.56
C ARG A 217 2.69 2.57 -19.66
N GLY A 218 3.63 1.63 -19.81
CA GLY A 218 4.64 1.68 -20.89
C GLY A 218 5.65 2.82 -20.78
N GLN A 219 5.72 3.52 -19.63
CA GLN A 219 6.72 4.54 -19.36
C GLN A 219 7.96 3.92 -18.72
N SER A 220 9.17 4.38 -19.12
CA SER A 220 10.41 3.98 -18.46
C SER A 220 10.37 4.38 -16.98
N THR A 221 10.80 3.49 -16.09
CA THR A 221 10.86 3.75 -14.64
C THR A 221 11.68 4.99 -14.33
N PHE A 222 12.76 5.22 -15.09
CA PHE A 222 13.59 6.41 -14.98
C PHE A 222 12.88 7.68 -15.45
N MET A 223 12.02 7.60 -16.48
CA MET A 223 11.26 8.77 -16.95
C MET A 223 10.22 9.21 -15.91
N VAL A 224 9.56 8.24 -15.26
CA VAL A 224 8.63 8.53 -14.16
C VAL A 224 9.37 9.18 -12.99
N GLU A 225 10.54 8.66 -12.64
CA GLU A 225 11.42 9.24 -11.62
C GLU A 225 11.79 10.70 -11.90
N MET A 226 12.19 11.01 -13.14
CA MET A 226 12.54 12.37 -13.54
C MET A 226 11.33 13.29 -13.58
N SER A 227 10.17 12.80 -14.00
CA SER A 227 8.91 13.56 -13.98
C SER A 227 8.49 13.92 -12.54
N GLU A 228 8.58 12.96 -11.62
CA GLU A 228 8.32 13.21 -10.20
C GLU A 228 9.31 14.22 -9.62
N THR A 229 10.61 14.07 -9.92
CA THR A 229 11.65 15.01 -9.49
C THR A 229 11.40 16.42 -10.04
N ALA A 230 11.02 16.54 -11.32
CA ALA A 230 10.67 17.82 -11.94
C ALA A 230 9.45 18.46 -11.25
N ASN A 231 8.42 17.66 -10.92
CA ASN A 231 7.25 18.15 -10.19
C ASN A 231 7.63 18.69 -8.79
N ILE A 232 8.56 18.06 -8.10
CA ILE A 232 9.08 18.55 -6.82
C ILE A 232 9.76 19.90 -7.02
N LEU A 233 10.72 19.99 -7.95
CA LEU A 233 11.49 21.22 -8.18
C LEU A 233 10.61 22.41 -8.61
N HIS A 234 9.54 22.17 -9.38
CA HIS A 234 8.65 23.24 -9.83
C HIS A 234 7.67 23.74 -8.76
N ASN A 235 7.34 22.92 -7.75
CA ASN A 235 6.23 23.21 -6.83
C ASN A 235 6.63 23.30 -5.36
N ALA A 236 7.85 22.89 -5.01
CA ALA A 236 8.38 22.99 -3.66
C ALA A 236 8.65 24.44 -3.27
N THR A 237 8.38 24.77 -2.02
CA THR A 237 8.68 26.05 -1.39
C THR A 237 9.67 25.85 -0.25
N GLU A 238 10.17 26.93 0.34
CA GLU A 238 11.02 26.87 1.55
C GLU A 238 10.31 26.22 2.76
N LYS A 239 8.97 26.25 2.77
CA LYS A 239 8.15 25.60 3.81
C LYS A 239 7.91 24.12 3.55
N SER A 240 8.18 23.64 2.33
CA SER A 240 7.91 22.26 1.96
C SER A 240 8.90 21.28 2.59
N LEU A 241 8.40 20.06 2.83
CA LEU A 241 9.20 18.91 3.23
C LEU A 241 9.39 18.01 2.00
N VAL A 242 10.63 17.78 1.61
CA VAL A 242 11.00 16.96 0.45
C VAL A 242 11.69 15.70 0.91
N ILE A 243 11.22 14.55 0.43
CA ILE A 243 11.77 13.23 0.74
C ILE A 243 12.21 12.59 -0.55
N LEU A 244 13.51 12.33 -0.68
CA LEU A 244 14.13 11.72 -1.84
C LEU A 244 14.75 10.39 -1.43
N ASP A 245 14.41 9.31 -2.13
CA ASP A 245 14.97 7.98 -1.91
C ASP A 245 15.56 7.44 -3.21
N GLU A 246 16.89 7.30 -3.25
CA GLU A 246 17.65 6.70 -4.36
C GLU A 246 17.40 7.29 -5.76
N ILE A 247 17.33 8.63 -5.89
CA ILE A 247 17.31 9.29 -7.21
C ILE A 247 18.60 9.00 -7.99
N GLY A 248 18.45 8.78 -9.30
CA GLY A 248 19.53 8.54 -10.26
C GLY A 248 19.84 7.07 -10.50
N ARG A 249 19.17 6.13 -9.82
CA ARG A 249 19.51 4.70 -9.87
C ARG A 249 19.19 4.03 -11.20
N GLY A 250 18.23 4.55 -11.97
CA GLY A 250 17.78 3.98 -13.24
C GLY A 250 18.66 4.29 -14.47
N THR A 251 19.80 4.98 -14.29
CA THR A 251 20.68 5.41 -15.39
C THR A 251 22.15 5.07 -15.11
N SER A 252 23.08 5.53 -15.97
CA SER A 252 24.52 5.36 -15.75
C SER A 252 24.94 5.97 -14.41
N THR A 253 25.91 5.37 -13.72
CA THR A 253 26.31 5.79 -12.37
C THR A 253 26.72 7.26 -12.32
N TYR A 254 27.43 7.74 -13.33
CA TYR A 254 27.87 9.14 -13.41
C TYR A 254 26.73 10.10 -13.74
N ASP A 255 25.83 9.73 -14.65
CA ASP A 255 24.66 10.57 -14.97
C ASP A 255 23.72 10.67 -13.76
N GLY A 256 23.47 9.55 -13.08
CA GLY A 256 22.65 9.48 -11.88
C GLY A 256 23.20 10.34 -10.74
N LEU A 257 24.51 10.25 -10.50
CA LEU A 257 25.22 11.11 -9.54
C LEU A 257 25.11 12.60 -9.92
N ALA A 258 25.36 12.95 -11.20
CA ALA A 258 25.31 14.33 -11.66
C ALA A 258 23.91 14.94 -11.51
N ILE A 259 22.87 14.17 -11.85
CA ILE A 259 21.47 14.59 -11.67
C ILE A 259 21.15 14.77 -10.18
N ALA A 260 21.47 13.77 -9.34
CA ALA A 260 21.22 13.85 -7.91
C ALA A 260 21.93 15.04 -7.24
N TRP A 261 23.15 15.33 -7.70
CA TRP A 261 23.92 16.50 -7.26
C TRP A 261 23.22 17.80 -7.64
N ALA A 262 22.89 17.97 -8.93
CA ALA A 262 22.22 19.17 -9.43
C ALA A 262 20.86 19.40 -8.76
N VAL A 263 20.06 18.34 -8.57
CA VAL A 263 18.77 18.41 -7.86
C VAL A 263 18.96 18.87 -6.42
N SER A 264 19.99 18.37 -5.73
CA SER A 264 20.29 18.77 -4.35
C SER A 264 20.64 20.26 -4.26
N GLU A 265 21.45 20.77 -5.21
CA GLU A 265 21.78 22.19 -5.29
C GLU A 265 20.56 23.06 -5.59
N GLU A 266 19.69 22.64 -6.53
CA GLU A 266 18.48 23.41 -6.85
C GLU A 266 17.50 23.47 -5.67
N LEU A 267 17.31 22.38 -4.92
CA LEU A 267 16.46 22.37 -3.72
C LEU A 267 16.95 23.34 -2.64
N LEU A 268 18.26 23.52 -2.52
CA LEU A 268 18.88 24.48 -1.59
C LEU A 268 18.78 25.93 -2.05
N LYS A 269 18.52 26.17 -3.34
CA LYS A 269 18.27 27.51 -3.92
C LYS A 269 16.80 27.94 -3.83
N ILE A 270 15.89 27.07 -3.42
CA ILE A 270 14.46 27.39 -3.29
C ILE A 270 14.26 28.38 -2.13
N GLY A 271 13.77 29.57 -2.45
CA GLY A 271 13.58 30.65 -1.48
C GLY A 271 14.91 31.17 -0.94
N GLU A 272 14.89 31.77 0.25
CA GLU A 272 16.13 32.28 0.87
C GLU A 272 16.89 31.19 1.62
N LYS A 273 16.16 30.18 2.14
CA LYS A 273 16.73 29.17 3.04
C LYS A 273 16.97 27.80 2.39
N GLY A 274 16.26 27.48 1.30
CA GLY A 274 16.19 26.13 0.75
C GLY A 274 15.03 25.32 1.34
N ALA A 275 14.54 24.34 0.58
CA ALA A 275 13.49 23.42 1.02
C ALA A 275 14.03 22.42 2.07
N LYS A 276 13.22 22.06 3.06
CA LYS A 276 13.58 21.06 4.07
C LYS A 276 13.62 19.69 3.41
N THR A 277 14.79 19.08 3.32
CA THR A 277 14.98 17.88 2.50
C THR A 277 15.64 16.76 3.28
N LEU A 278 15.10 15.54 3.16
CA LEU A 278 15.80 14.31 3.52
C LEU A 278 16.09 13.52 2.24
N PHE A 279 17.36 13.22 2.00
CA PHE A 279 17.80 12.49 0.83
C PHE A 279 18.54 11.22 1.24
N ALA A 280 17.89 10.06 1.09
CA ALA A 280 18.58 8.77 1.17
C ALA A 280 19.26 8.45 -0.16
N THR A 281 20.56 8.17 -0.13
CA THR A 281 21.35 7.89 -1.33
C THR A 281 22.36 6.77 -1.12
N HIS A 282 22.73 6.13 -2.22
CA HIS A 282 23.85 5.18 -2.30
C HIS A 282 25.13 5.83 -2.85
N TYR A 283 25.04 7.07 -3.34
CA TYR A 283 26.20 7.82 -3.83
C TYR A 283 26.98 8.43 -2.67
N HIS A 284 28.11 7.83 -2.34
CA HIS A 284 29.02 8.35 -1.31
C HIS A 284 29.63 9.69 -1.73
N GLU A 285 29.77 9.95 -3.02
CA GLU A 285 30.31 11.18 -3.58
C GLU A 285 29.47 12.40 -3.21
N LEU A 286 28.14 12.25 -3.07
CA LEU A 286 27.24 13.35 -2.65
C LEU A 286 27.53 13.84 -1.22
N THR A 287 28.16 13.02 -0.38
CA THR A 287 28.53 13.45 0.98
C THR A 287 29.55 14.59 0.97
N LYS A 288 30.29 14.75 -0.14
CA LYS A 288 31.22 15.87 -0.35
C LYS A 288 30.50 17.22 -0.54
N ILE A 289 29.19 17.24 -0.83
CA ILE A 289 28.45 18.51 -0.93
C ILE A 289 28.38 19.20 0.44
N ALA A 290 28.33 18.42 1.53
CA ALA A 290 28.27 18.97 2.89
C ALA A 290 29.51 19.79 3.28
N SER A 291 30.66 19.62 2.61
CA SER A 291 31.82 20.49 2.84
C SER A 291 31.71 21.84 2.14
N ARG A 292 30.80 21.99 1.17
CA ARG A 292 30.58 23.22 0.39
C ARG A 292 29.44 24.08 0.95
N ASP A 293 28.45 23.48 1.61
CA ASP A 293 27.29 24.18 2.16
C ASP A 293 26.99 23.69 3.58
N GLN A 294 27.05 24.61 4.54
CA GLN A 294 26.84 24.33 5.97
C GLN A 294 25.39 23.95 6.30
N ARG A 295 24.44 24.20 5.39
CA ARG A 295 23.03 23.81 5.53
C ARG A 295 22.82 22.31 5.34
N ILE A 296 23.82 21.60 4.81
CA ILE A 296 23.75 20.17 4.53
C ILE A 296 24.43 19.41 5.65
N LYS A 297 23.74 18.43 6.24
CA LYS A 297 24.33 17.49 7.19
C LYS A 297 24.36 16.08 6.61
N ASN A 298 25.50 15.43 6.76
CA ASN A 298 25.64 14.01 6.46
C ASN A 298 25.24 13.20 7.69
N LEU A 299 24.33 12.26 7.46
CA LEU A 299 23.95 11.23 8.41
C LEU A 299 24.20 9.86 7.78
N SER A 300 24.40 8.87 8.62
CA SER A 300 24.47 7.48 8.21
C SER A 300 23.73 6.59 9.19
N VAL A 301 23.32 5.40 8.72
CA VAL A 301 22.79 4.39 9.64
C VAL A 301 23.96 3.61 10.23
N ALA A 302 23.97 3.47 11.55
CA ALA A 302 24.99 2.73 12.28
C ALA A 302 25.01 1.24 11.91
N VAL A 303 26.20 0.76 11.59
CA VAL A 303 26.50 -0.62 11.23
C VAL A 303 27.59 -1.13 12.16
N LYS A 304 27.40 -2.30 12.76
CA LYS A 304 28.42 -2.95 13.60
C LYS A 304 28.95 -4.19 12.90
N GLU A 305 30.26 -4.25 12.74
CA GLU A 305 30.97 -5.43 12.23
C GLU A 305 31.27 -6.38 13.40
N TRP A 306 30.91 -7.66 13.25
CA TRP A 306 31.21 -8.72 14.22
C TRP A 306 31.82 -9.91 13.49
N GLY A 307 33.16 -9.97 13.46
CA GLY A 307 33.87 -10.97 12.66
C GLY A 307 33.64 -10.75 11.17
N GLU A 308 33.07 -11.75 10.48
CA GLU A 308 32.66 -11.64 9.07
C GLU A 308 31.21 -11.20 8.88
N GLU A 309 30.44 -11.06 9.96
CA GLU A 309 29.02 -10.70 9.92
C GLU A 309 28.82 -9.21 10.16
N ILE A 310 27.71 -8.70 9.62
CA ILE A 310 27.29 -7.31 9.79
C ILE A 310 25.94 -7.27 10.50
N ILE A 311 25.86 -6.45 11.54
CA ILE A 311 24.63 -6.19 12.28
C ILE A 311 24.20 -4.75 12.01
N PHE A 312 22.97 -4.59 11.50
CA PHE A 312 22.34 -3.27 11.32
C PHE A 312 21.74 -2.82 12.65
N LEU A 313 22.17 -1.65 13.14
CA LEU A 313 21.68 -1.10 14.40
C LEU A 313 20.46 -0.19 14.22
N TYR A 314 20.05 0.08 12.97
CA TYR A 314 18.89 0.91 12.60
C TYR A 314 18.84 2.30 13.27
N ARG A 315 19.97 2.79 13.78
CA ARG A 315 20.13 4.08 14.44
C ARG A 315 20.89 5.05 13.54
N LEU A 316 20.37 6.25 13.36
CA LEU A 316 21.05 7.36 12.71
C LEU A 316 22.21 7.85 13.57
N ILE A 317 23.34 8.08 12.92
CA ILE A 317 24.53 8.69 13.49
C ILE A 317 25.00 9.83 12.58
N GLU A 318 25.62 10.84 13.17
CA GLU A 318 26.22 11.93 12.42
C GLU A 318 27.46 11.47 11.66
N GLY A 319 27.63 12.04 10.47
CA GLY A 319 28.73 11.73 9.56
C GLY A 319 28.37 10.79 8.42
N PRO A 320 29.15 10.80 7.33
CA PRO A 320 28.95 9.90 6.20
C PRO A 320 29.29 8.45 6.58
N ALA A 321 28.70 7.49 5.88
CA ALA A 321 29.09 6.10 6.03
C ALA A 321 30.53 5.87 5.55
N ASN A 322 31.34 5.20 6.37
CA ASN A 322 32.77 4.99 6.11
C ASN A 322 33.07 3.97 5.00
N LYS A 323 32.15 3.04 4.71
CA LYS A 323 32.33 1.95 3.74
C LYS A 323 31.02 1.53 3.08
N SER A 324 31.13 0.98 1.87
CA SER A 324 30.05 0.27 1.18
C SER A 324 29.99 -1.19 1.65
N TYR A 325 28.83 -1.63 2.13
CA TYR A 325 28.65 -2.98 2.69
C TYR A 325 27.97 -3.98 1.74
N GLY A 326 28.01 -3.71 0.43
CA GLY A 326 27.27 -4.49 -0.57
C GLY A 326 27.69 -5.97 -0.63
N ILE A 327 29.00 -6.25 -0.56
CA ILE A 327 29.53 -7.62 -0.62
C ILE A 327 29.16 -8.40 0.65
N GLN A 328 29.18 -7.75 1.81
CA GLN A 328 28.82 -8.35 3.09
C GLN A 328 27.30 -8.59 3.20
N VAL A 329 26.48 -7.70 2.64
CA VAL A 329 25.03 -7.94 2.48
C VAL A 329 24.77 -9.14 1.58
N ALA A 330 25.54 -9.31 0.50
CA ALA A 330 25.44 -10.48 -0.36
C ALA A 330 25.82 -11.78 0.40
N ALA A 331 26.83 -11.73 1.27
CA ALA A 331 27.18 -12.85 2.14
C ALA A 331 26.04 -13.21 3.10
N LEU A 332 25.42 -12.21 3.75
CA LEU A 332 24.24 -12.39 4.62
C LEU A 332 23.03 -12.97 3.85
N ALA A 333 22.87 -12.62 2.58
CA ALA A 333 21.83 -13.16 1.71
C ALA A 333 22.09 -14.63 1.27
N GLY A 334 23.22 -15.22 1.66
CA GLY A 334 23.57 -16.61 1.36
C GLY A 334 24.33 -16.80 0.04
N VAL A 335 24.94 -15.75 -0.51
CA VAL A 335 25.79 -15.89 -1.71
C VAL A 335 27.00 -16.79 -1.38
N PRO A 336 27.36 -17.77 -2.22
CA PRO A 336 28.42 -18.72 -1.93
C PRO A 336 29.76 -18.05 -1.59
N GLY A 337 30.44 -18.54 -0.55
CA GLY A 337 31.66 -17.90 -0.03
C GLY A 337 32.79 -17.72 -1.06
N HIS A 338 32.90 -18.59 -2.06
CA HIS A 338 33.88 -18.41 -3.14
C HIS A 338 33.57 -17.21 -4.05
N VAL A 339 32.28 -16.91 -4.29
CA VAL A 339 31.84 -15.71 -5.03
C VAL A 339 32.09 -14.46 -4.20
N VAL A 340 31.78 -14.50 -2.90
CA VAL A 340 32.03 -13.38 -1.97
C VAL A 340 33.52 -13.06 -1.92
N ARG A 341 34.40 -14.06 -1.81
CA ARG A 341 35.86 -13.87 -1.86
C ARG A 341 36.30 -13.23 -3.17
N ARG A 342 35.85 -13.75 -4.31
CA ARG A 342 36.20 -13.18 -5.62
C ARG A 342 35.69 -11.74 -5.79
N ALA A 343 34.51 -11.42 -5.26
CA ALA A 343 33.97 -10.07 -5.29
C ALA A 343 34.83 -9.09 -4.46
N LYS A 344 35.37 -9.53 -3.31
CA LYS A 344 36.30 -8.72 -2.51
C LYS A 344 37.58 -8.42 -3.27
N GLU A 345 38.19 -9.43 -3.89
CA GLU A 345 39.40 -9.25 -4.73
C GLU A 345 39.17 -8.23 -5.85
N ILE A 346 38.05 -8.33 -6.56
CA ILE A 346 37.69 -7.40 -7.65
C ILE A 346 37.47 -5.98 -7.11
N LEU A 347 36.83 -5.83 -5.95
CA LEU A 347 36.62 -4.51 -5.34
C LEU A 347 37.95 -3.83 -5.00
N GLU A 348 38.89 -4.58 -4.41
CA GLU A 348 40.24 -4.09 -4.10
C GLU A 348 40.99 -3.67 -5.38
N GLU A 349 40.87 -4.43 -6.47
CA GLU A 349 41.44 -4.06 -7.77
C GLU A 349 40.83 -2.75 -8.32
N ILE A 350 39.52 -2.56 -8.20
CA ILE A 350 38.81 -1.36 -8.68
C ILE A 350 39.18 -0.14 -7.83
N GLU A 351 39.20 -0.27 -6.52
CA GLU A 351 39.59 0.82 -5.60
C GLU A 351 41.05 1.24 -5.87
N ALA A 352 41.96 0.28 -6.03
CA ALA A 352 43.36 0.55 -6.38
C ALA A 352 43.51 1.30 -7.71
N GLN A 353 42.68 1.01 -8.71
CA GLN A 353 42.68 1.71 -10.00
C GLN A 353 42.00 3.08 -9.95
N GLY A 354 40.99 3.26 -9.08
CA GLY A 354 40.26 4.51 -8.89
C GLY A 354 41.08 5.59 -8.17
N HIS A 355 41.90 5.19 -7.19
CA HIS A 355 42.79 6.12 -6.47
C HIS A 355 43.87 6.74 -7.37
N VAL A 356 44.35 6.03 -8.39
CA VAL A 356 45.40 6.53 -9.31
C VAL A 356 44.91 7.67 -10.22
N ARG A 357 43.60 7.81 -10.45
CA ARG A 357 43.05 8.86 -11.35
C ARG A 357 42.70 10.17 -10.64
N LEU A 358 42.44 10.15 -9.33
CA LEU A 358 41.98 11.34 -8.59
C LEU A 358 43.12 12.24 -8.10
N GLU A 359 44.37 11.77 -8.08
CA GLU A 359 45.52 12.57 -7.64
C GLU A 359 46.22 13.35 -8.77
N GLN A 360 45.87 13.12 -10.05
CA GLN A 360 46.60 13.71 -11.19
C GLN A 360 45.88 14.86 -11.93
N GLU A 361 44.64 15.20 -11.61
CA GLU A 361 43.92 16.28 -12.30
C GLU A 361 43.75 17.53 -11.42
N GLY A 362 44.88 18.18 -11.13
CA GLY A 362 44.97 19.59 -10.75
C GLY A 362 45.59 20.40 -11.88
N GLY A 363 44.80 20.72 -12.91
CA GLY A 363 45.24 21.54 -14.05
C GLY A 363 44.08 21.82 -15.02
N GLU A 364 43.94 23.08 -15.44
CA GLU A 364 42.85 23.65 -16.24
C GLU A 364 42.58 22.95 -17.60
N PRO A 365 41.36 23.04 -18.17
CA PRO A 365 40.99 22.29 -19.37
C PRO A 365 41.28 23.08 -20.66
N GLU A 366 42.22 22.60 -21.46
CA GLU A 366 42.29 22.94 -22.89
C GLU A 366 42.07 21.68 -23.76
N GLY A 367 41.14 21.81 -24.72
CA GLY A 367 41.23 21.11 -26.00
C GLY A 367 40.63 19.70 -26.09
N LEU A 368 39.29 19.61 -26.14
CA LEU A 368 38.57 18.41 -26.61
C LEU A 368 38.91 18.09 -28.08
N LYS A 369 39.72 17.04 -28.30
CA LYS A 369 39.74 16.30 -29.58
C LYS A 369 39.29 14.85 -29.37
N LYS A 370 38.16 14.55 -30.01
CA LYS A 370 37.51 13.24 -30.15
C LYS A 370 38.51 12.12 -30.50
N LYS A 371 38.53 11.06 -29.69
CA LYS A 371 38.88 9.71 -30.14
C LYS A 371 37.78 8.75 -29.67
N ALA A 372 37.13 8.11 -30.63
CA ALA A 372 36.13 7.07 -30.41
C ALA A 372 36.73 5.92 -29.57
N PRO A 373 35.98 5.31 -28.63
CA PRO A 373 36.44 4.13 -27.94
C PRO A 373 36.51 2.96 -28.93
N ARG A 374 37.68 2.33 -29.01
CA ARG A 374 37.84 1.03 -29.66
C ARG A 374 36.92 0.03 -28.95
N GLN A 375 35.97 -0.54 -29.69
CA GLN A 375 35.25 -1.74 -29.27
C GLN A 375 36.28 -2.84 -28.93
N LEU A 376 36.37 -3.16 -27.64
CA LEU A 376 36.93 -4.43 -27.18
C LEU A 376 35.87 -5.49 -27.47
N THR A 377 35.98 -6.16 -28.62
CA THR A 377 35.24 -7.39 -28.89
C THR A 377 35.78 -8.46 -27.92
N LEU A 378 35.04 -8.70 -26.84
CA LEU A 378 35.22 -9.91 -26.04
C LEU A 378 34.98 -11.13 -26.94
N PRO A 379 35.88 -12.12 -27.00
CA PRO A 379 35.60 -13.35 -27.71
C PRO A 379 34.47 -14.08 -26.97
N LEU A 380 33.31 -14.17 -27.60
CA LEU A 380 32.22 -15.07 -27.23
C LEU A 380 32.69 -16.52 -27.46
N GLN A 381 33.54 -17.04 -26.58
CA GLN A 381 33.66 -18.48 -26.37
C GLN A 381 32.91 -18.83 -25.10
N CYS A 382 31.65 -19.20 -25.33
CA CYS A 382 30.81 -19.90 -24.37
C CYS A 382 31.61 -21.10 -23.80
N PRO A 383 31.80 -21.22 -22.47
CA PRO A 383 32.39 -22.42 -21.90
C PRO A 383 31.56 -23.63 -22.35
N ARG A 384 32.19 -24.71 -22.82
CA ARG A 384 31.50 -25.93 -23.33
C ARG A 384 30.44 -26.50 -22.35
N GLN A 385 30.48 -26.10 -21.08
CA GLN A 385 29.46 -26.39 -20.06
C GLN A 385 28.09 -25.75 -20.32
N CYS A 386 28.01 -24.57 -20.95
CA CYS A 386 26.74 -23.87 -21.20
C CYS A 386 25.89 -24.49 -22.32
N LEU A 387 26.49 -25.19 -23.29
CA LEU A 387 25.73 -25.91 -24.34
C LEU A 387 25.09 -27.20 -23.80
N ARG A 388 25.75 -27.85 -22.83
CA ARG A 388 25.31 -29.11 -22.22
C ARG A 388 24.10 -28.90 -21.31
N LEU A 389 24.15 -27.84 -20.49
CA LEU A 389 23.04 -27.45 -19.61
C LEU A 389 21.83 -26.98 -20.41
N LYS A 390 22.03 -26.37 -21.59
CA LYS A 390 20.92 -26.02 -22.49
C LYS A 390 20.19 -27.25 -23.02
N LYS A 391 20.91 -28.27 -23.50
CA LYS A 391 20.29 -29.52 -23.97
C LYS A 391 19.54 -30.26 -22.86
N ALA A 392 20.16 -30.40 -21.68
CA ALA A 392 19.49 -30.99 -20.52
C ALA A 392 18.23 -30.21 -20.10
N GLY A 393 18.29 -28.87 -20.17
CA GLY A 393 17.15 -27.99 -19.89
C GLY A 393 16.06 -27.97 -20.96
N GLU A 394 16.34 -28.42 -22.18
CA GLU A 394 15.35 -28.67 -23.24
C GLU A 394 14.62 -30.00 -22.97
N TYR A 395 15.35 -31.08 -22.66
CA TYR A 395 14.73 -32.37 -22.32
C TYR A 395 13.80 -32.30 -21.11
N ILE A 396 14.14 -31.52 -20.08
CA ILE A 396 13.29 -31.34 -18.90
C ILE A 396 12.01 -30.57 -19.24
N ARG A 397 12.06 -29.68 -20.24
CA ARG A 397 10.91 -28.86 -20.63
C ARG A 397 9.87 -29.64 -21.43
N ASP A 398 10.30 -30.68 -22.14
CA ASP A 398 9.44 -31.48 -23.00
C ASP A 398 8.78 -32.68 -22.27
N VAL A 399 9.15 -32.94 -21.00
CA VAL A 399 8.56 -34.04 -20.22
C VAL A 399 7.34 -33.57 -19.43
N ASP A 400 6.21 -34.23 -19.67
CA ASP A 400 4.98 -34.03 -18.91
C ASP A 400 4.97 -34.86 -17.62
N LEU A 401 5.37 -34.22 -16.52
CA LEU A 401 5.49 -34.83 -15.19
C LEU A 401 4.17 -35.38 -14.63
N ASN A 402 3.01 -34.94 -15.15
CA ASN A 402 1.72 -35.37 -14.63
C ASN A 402 1.28 -36.74 -15.17
N ASN A 403 1.88 -37.21 -16.26
CA ASN A 403 1.55 -38.48 -16.91
C ASN A 403 2.68 -39.52 -16.88
N THR A 404 3.84 -39.19 -16.31
CA THR A 404 4.96 -40.13 -16.17
C THR A 404 4.80 -41.04 -14.95
N THR A 405 5.02 -42.34 -15.13
CA THR A 405 5.06 -43.26 -13.99
C THR A 405 6.33 -43.05 -13.16
N PRO A 406 6.32 -43.36 -11.85
CA PRO A 406 7.50 -43.15 -10.99
C PRO A 406 8.77 -43.85 -11.48
N LEU A 407 8.63 -44.99 -12.16
CA LEU A 407 9.74 -45.78 -12.67
C LEU A 407 10.33 -45.16 -13.96
N GLU A 408 9.50 -44.56 -14.80
CA GLU A 408 9.94 -43.79 -15.98
C GLU A 408 10.64 -42.47 -15.57
N ALA A 409 10.12 -41.79 -14.54
CA ALA A 409 10.76 -40.59 -13.99
C ALA A 409 12.16 -40.89 -13.44
N LEU A 410 12.33 -42.01 -12.73
CA LEU A 410 13.65 -42.45 -12.23
C LEU A 410 14.61 -42.80 -13.36
N ASN A 411 14.13 -43.49 -14.41
CA ASN A 411 14.94 -43.81 -15.58
C ASN A 411 15.34 -42.55 -16.38
N PHE A 412 14.44 -41.57 -16.49
CA PHE A 412 14.71 -40.28 -17.12
C PHE A 412 15.76 -39.47 -16.35
N LEU A 413 15.68 -39.44 -15.02
CA LEU A 413 16.68 -38.81 -14.16
C LEU A 413 18.05 -39.51 -14.26
N ALA A 414 18.06 -40.84 -14.36
CA ALA A 414 19.29 -41.60 -14.56
C ALA A 414 19.93 -41.32 -15.94
N MET A 415 19.12 -41.13 -16.98
CA MET A 415 19.58 -40.73 -18.32
C MET A 415 20.19 -39.32 -18.31
N LEU A 416 19.51 -38.34 -17.69
CA LEU A 416 20.03 -36.97 -17.55
C LEU A 416 21.35 -36.93 -16.77
N LYS A 417 21.46 -37.75 -15.72
CA LYS A 417 22.71 -37.86 -14.95
C LYS A 417 23.85 -38.42 -15.80
N GLN A 418 23.61 -39.45 -16.62
CA GLN A 418 24.63 -39.99 -17.53
C GLN A 418 25.07 -38.99 -18.61
N GLU A 419 24.15 -38.20 -19.18
CA GLU A 419 24.47 -37.15 -20.17
C GLU A 419 25.34 -36.03 -19.58
N ILE A 420 25.16 -35.73 -18.29
CA ILE A 420 25.97 -34.75 -17.58
C ILE A 420 27.34 -35.33 -17.18
N GLU A 421 27.43 -36.63 -16.85
CA GLU A 421 28.65 -37.28 -16.36
C GLU A 421 29.58 -37.87 -17.45
N LYS A 422 29.07 -38.26 -18.64
CA LYS A 422 29.87 -38.93 -19.69
C LYS A 422 30.66 -38.01 -20.64
N GLY A 423 30.80 -36.71 -20.36
CA GLY A 423 31.39 -35.74 -21.31
C GLY A 423 32.40 -34.78 -20.76
#